data_AF-A0A2N9I7U1-F1
#
_entry.id   AF-A0A2N9I7U1-F1
#
_cell.length_a   1.000
_cell.length_b   1.000
_cell.length_c   1.000
_cell.angle_alpha   90.00
_cell.angle_beta   90.00
_cell.angle_gamma   90.00
#
_symmetry.space_group_name_H-M   'P 1'
#
loop_
_entity.id
_entity.type
_entity.pdbx_description
1 polymer ?
#
loop_
_entity_poly.entity_id
_entity_poly.type
_entity_poly.pdbx_seq_one_letter_code
_entity_poly.pdbx_strand_id
1 'polypeptide(L)'
;MFRPLSVLPFGKAFDVLHATVKRSKALMSISTVKRLATNLDRLAPVVKEISLLSKELDLPPEETNRLIEQMNEGQRSSFLSGQNSHAQIRRDVLKLMKNLPIVIKRGLSCSVPKPPDFTVGLDVPLKVLKTQLLKEEKQQLLVTAAGGCGKTTLVEMLCQDENIQGI
;
A
#
# COMPACT_ATOMS: atom_id res chain seq x y z
N MET A 1 11.81 28.80 -29.92
CA MET A 1 12.51 27.50 -29.98
C MET A 1 12.35 26.83 -28.61
N PHE A 2 11.26 26.10 -28.41
CA PHE A 2 10.93 25.48 -27.12
C PHE A 2 11.63 24.12 -27.01
N ARG A 3 12.34 23.89 -25.89
CA ARG A 3 12.90 22.57 -25.54
C ARG A 3 11.87 21.80 -24.71
N PRO A 4 11.54 20.55 -25.02
CA PRO A 4 10.65 19.75 -24.19
C PRO A 4 11.46 19.15 -23.03
N LEU A 5 11.08 19.48 -21.79
CA LEU A 5 11.75 19.02 -20.57
C LEU A 5 10.73 18.57 -19.50
N SER A 6 9.89 17.58 -19.78
CA SER A 6 8.89 17.08 -18.80
C SER A 6 8.88 15.57 -18.56
N VAL A 7 9.79 14.81 -19.19
CA VAL A 7 9.83 13.33 -19.06
C VAL A 7 11.20 12.71 -18.81
N LEU A 8 12.25 13.51 -18.91
CA LEU A 8 13.59 13.20 -18.43
C LEU A 8 13.69 12.86 -16.92
N PRO A 9 12.88 13.41 -16.00
CA PRO A 9 13.05 13.14 -14.56
C PRO A 9 12.75 11.69 -14.16
N PHE A 10 11.69 11.09 -14.73
CA PHE A 10 11.24 9.75 -14.37
C PHE A 10 12.24 8.67 -14.81
N GLY A 11 12.73 8.75 -16.06
CA GLY A 11 13.77 7.84 -16.56
C GLY A 11 15.06 7.92 -15.73
N LYS A 12 15.52 9.13 -15.40
CA LYS A 12 16.71 9.32 -14.55
C LYS A 12 16.53 8.76 -13.13
N ALA A 13 15.36 8.97 -12.52
CA ALA A 13 15.07 8.43 -11.20
C ALA A 13 15.03 6.89 -11.22
N PHE A 14 14.46 6.31 -12.28
CA PHE A 14 14.43 4.87 -12.49
C PHE A 14 15.84 4.28 -12.65
N ASP A 15 16.72 4.92 -13.43
CA ASP A 15 18.11 4.48 -13.61
C ASP A 15 18.90 4.48 -12.28
N VAL A 16 18.75 5.53 -11.48
CA VAL A 16 19.41 5.64 -10.16
C VAL A 16 18.92 4.54 -9.21
N LEU A 17 17.61 4.26 -9.20
CA LEU A 17 17.03 3.19 -8.38
C LEU A 17 17.48 1.81 -8.84
N HIS A 18 17.44 1.54 -10.16
CA HIS A 18 17.86 0.26 -10.76
C HIS A 18 19.34 -0.04 -10.46
N ALA A 19 20.21 0.96 -10.64
CA ALA A 19 21.63 0.83 -10.34
C ALA A 19 21.89 0.58 -8.84
N THR A 20 21.15 1.26 -7.96
CA THR A 20 21.31 1.14 -6.50
C THR A 20 20.92 -0.26 -6.00
N VAL A 21 19.79 -0.78 -6.47
CA VAL A 21 19.32 -2.13 -6.11
C VAL A 21 20.31 -3.21 -6.60
N LYS A 22 20.84 -3.06 -7.82
CA LYS A 22 21.73 -4.04 -8.45
C LYS A 22 23.16 -4.04 -7.87
N ARG A 23 23.63 -2.88 -7.41
CA ARG A 23 24.99 -2.71 -6.84
C ARG A 23 25.15 -3.35 -5.46
N SER A 24 24.06 -3.45 -4.68
CA SER A 24 24.14 -3.96 -3.31
C SER A 24 23.98 -5.48 -3.23
N LYS A 25 25.10 -6.21 -3.22
CA LYS A 25 25.15 -7.67 -3.04
C LYS A 25 24.49 -8.13 -1.73
N ALA A 26 24.61 -7.34 -0.66
CA ALA A 26 23.97 -7.60 0.63
C ALA A 26 22.44 -7.49 0.55
N LEU A 27 21.91 -6.47 -0.15
CA LEU A 27 20.46 -6.34 -0.34
C LEU A 27 19.91 -7.41 -1.29
N MET A 28 20.67 -7.80 -2.32
CA MET A 28 20.28 -8.87 -3.26
C MET A 28 20.24 -10.28 -2.63
N SER A 29 20.79 -10.46 -1.42
CA SER A 29 20.63 -11.70 -0.63
C SER A 29 19.20 -11.87 -0.08
N ILE A 30 18.42 -10.79 -0.05
CA ILE A 30 17.02 -10.77 0.42
C ILE A 30 16.09 -11.08 -0.75
N SER A 31 15.21 -12.07 -0.59
CA SER A 31 14.27 -12.52 -1.62
C SER A 31 13.35 -11.39 -2.13
N THR A 32 12.94 -10.47 -1.27
CA THR A 32 12.12 -9.30 -1.60
C THR A 32 12.84 -8.33 -2.53
N VAL A 33 14.13 -8.06 -2.27
CA VAL A 33 14.94 -7.14 -3.10
C VAL A 33 15.26 -7.79 -4.44
N LYS A 34 15.53 -9.10 -4.46
CA LYS A 34 15.72 -9.84 -5.71
C LYS A 34 14.49 -9.78 -6.60
N ARG A 35 13.29 -9.93 -6.03
CA ARG A 35 12.02 -9.75 -6.74
C ARG A 35 11.82 -8.31 -7.23
N LEU A 36 12.18 -7.33 -6.41
CA LEU A 36 12.15 -5.92 -6.81
C LEU A 36 13.07 -5.66 -8.02
N ALA A 37 14.30 -6.18 -7.99
CA ALA A 37 15.24 -6.07 -9.11
C ALA A 37 14.68 -6.67 -10.41
N THR A 38 14.10 -7.87 -10.34
CA THR A 38 13.48 -8.50 -11.52
C THR A 38 12.27 -7.73 -12.04
N ASN A 39 11.52 -7.07 -11.17
CA ASN A 39 10.40 -6.22 -11.57
C ASN A 39 10.90 -4.93 -12.24
N LEU A 40 11.98 -4.34 -11.72
CA LEU A 40 12.63 -3.20 -12.37
C LEU A 40 13.16 -3.59 -13.76
N ASP A 41 13.76 -4.77 -13.92
CA ASP A 41 14.16 -5.27 -15.26
C ASP A 41 12.96 -5.38 -16.22
N ARG A 42 11.79 -5.82 -15.73
CA ARG A 42 10.54 -5.90 -16.53
C ARG A 42 9.91 -4.54 -16.83
N LEU A 43 10.11 -3.55 -15.98
CA LEU A 43 9.58 -2.19 -16.13
C LEU A 43 10.44 -1.32 -17.06
N ALA A 44 11.73 -1.63 -17.22
CA ALA A 44 12.64 -0.89 -18.09
C ALA A 44 12.10 -0.59 -19.51
N PRO A 45 11.51 -1.55 -20.26
CA PRO A 45 10.92 -1.26 -21.57
C PRO A 45 9.75 -0.27 -21.49
N VAL A 46 8.92 -0.35 -20.45
CA VAL A 46 7.77 0.56 -20.25
C VAL A 46 8.24 1.97 -19.93
N VAL A 47 9.28 2.12 -19.10
CA VAL A 47 9.89 3.44 -18.81
C VAL A 47 10.45 4.08 -20.09
N LYS A 48 11.05 3.28 -20.97
CA LYS A 48 11.56 3.73 -22.26
C LYS A 48 10.44 4.17 -23.20
N GLU A 49 9.34 3.42 -23.23
CA GLU A 49 8.14 3.74 -24.02
C GLU A 49 7.47 5.03 -23.52
N ILE A 50 7.30 5.19 -22.19
CA ILE A 50 6.81 6.43 -21.58
C ILE A 50 7.68 7.63 -22.01
N SER A 51 9.01 7.49 -22.02
CA SER A 51 9.92 8.55 -22.45
C SER A 51 9.87 8.86 -23.96
N LEU A 52 9.37 7.92 -24.77
CA LEU A 52 9.20 8.12 -26.21
C LEU A 52 7.85 8.79 -26.49
N LEU A 53 6.76 8.27 -25.92
CA LEU A 53 5.40 8.78 -26.08
C LEU A 53 5.23 10.20 -25.56
N SER A 54 5.95 10.55 -24.50
CA SER A 54 5.95 11.89 -23.94
C SER A 54 6.71 12.95 -24.74
N LYS A 55 7.46 12.56 -25.78
CA LYS A 55 7.97 13.50 -26.78
C LYS A 55 6.90 13.87 -27.82
N GLU A 56 5.87 13.04 -27.95
CA GLU A 56 4.78 13.17 -28.93
C GLU A 56 3.58 13.94 -28.36
N LEU A 57 3.47 14.05 -27.04
CA LEU A 57 2.32 14.63 -26.34
C LEU A 57 2.64 16.05 -25.85
N ASP A 58 2.19 17.06 -26.60
CA ASP A 58 2.07 18.44 -26.09
C ASP A 58 1.02 18.45 -24.97
N LEU A 59 1.48 18.35 -23.71
CA LEU A 59 0.62 18.37 -22.52
C LEU A 59 0.86 19.66 -21.69
N PRO A 60 -0.21 20.29 -21.15
CA PRO A 60 -0.15 21.65 -20.64
C PRO A 60 0.60 21.75 -19.29
N PRO A 61 1.29 22.88 -19.04
CA PRO A 61 2.29 23.03 -17.99
C PRO A 61 1.72 23.21 -16.56
N GLU A 62 0.45 23.56 -16.40
CA GLU A 62 -0.15 23.93 -15.11
C GLU A 62 -0.10 22.83 -14.03
N GLU A 63 -0.46 21.58 -14.36
CA GLU A 63 -0.46 20.50 -13.35
C GLU A 63 0.95 20.07 -12.96
N THR A 64 1.90 20.15 -13.90
CA THR A 64 3.30 19.78 -13.68
C THR A 64 4.01 20.80 -12.80
N ASN A 65 3.73 22.09 -12.99
CA ASN A 65 4.31 23.16 -12.18
C ASN A 65 3.88 23.07 -10.71
N ARG A 66 2.61 22.72 -10.44
CA ARG A 66 2.11 22.45 -9.08
C ARG A 66 2.86 21.29 -8.41
N LEU A 67 3.12 20.22 -9.16
CA LEU A 67 3.84 19.06 -8.62
C LEU A 67 5.32 19.39 -8.31
N ILE A 68 5.97 20.17 -9.18
CA ILE A 68 7.37 20.63 -9.00
C ILE A 68 7.50 21.55 -7.78
N GLU A 69 6.53 22.45 -7.57
CA GLU A 69 6.50 23.35 -6.41
C GLU A 69 6.40 22.55 -5.10
N GLN A 70 5.50 21.56 -5.03
CA GLN A 70 5.37 20.66 -3.89
C GLN A 70 6.63 19.81 -3.63
N MET A 71 7.31 19.35 -4.69
CA MET A 71 8.56 18.60 -4.55
C MET A 71 9.71 19.48 -4.02
N ASN A 72 9.79 20.75 -4.42
CA ASN A 72 10.79 21.70 -3.93
C ASN A 72 10.55 22.13 -2.48
N GLU A 73 9.29 22.27 -2.05
CA GLU A 73 8.94 22.49 -0.64
C GLU A 73 9.34 21.29 0.24
N GLY A 74 9.09 20.07 -0.24
CA GLY A 74 9.52 18.85 0.42
C GLY A 74 11.04 18.77 0.60
N GLN A 75 11.82 19.26 -0.38
CA GLN A 75 13.29 19.27 -0.33
C GLN A 75 13.83 20.26 0.72
N ARG A 76 13.20 21.43 0.90
CA ARG A 76 13.60 22.41 1.93
C ARG A 76 13.37 21.88 3.35
N SER A 77 12.36 21.02 3.56
CA SER A 77 12.14 20.39 4.87
C SER A 77 13.23 19.36 5.23
N SER A 78 13.89 18.76 4.24
CA SER A 78 14.98 17.81 4.47
C SER A 78 16.30 18.45 4.92
N PHE A 79 16.55 19.72 4.56
CA PHE A 79 17.79 20.42 4.94
C PHE A 79 17.82 20.89 6.41
N LEU A 80 16.66 20.99 7.08
CA LEU A 80 16.58 21.28 8.52
C LEU A 80 16.58 20.03 9.40
N SER A 81 16.55 18.82 8.83
CA SER A 81 16.55 17.56 9.57
C SER A 81 17.96 17.02 9.88
N GLY A 82 19.02 17.78 9.59
CA GLY A 82 20.41 17.37 9.76
C GLY A 82 20.87 17.14 11.22
N GLN A 83 20.06 17.42 12.23
CA GLN A 83 20.40 17.13 13.64
C GLN A 83 19.19 16.65 14.43
N ASN A 84 18.75 15.42 14.21
CA ASN A 84 17.85 14.75 15.15
C ASN A 84 18.52 13.50 15.69
N SER A 85 18.88 13.56 16.98
CA SER A 85 19.40 12.43 17.74
C SER A 85 18.43 11.24 17.66
N HIS A 86 18.99 10.03 17.64
CA HIS A 86 18.27 8.77 17.41
C HIS A 86 17.01 8.59 18.29
N ALA A 87 16.98 9.23 19.46
CA ALA A 87 15.84 9.26 20.38
C ALA A 87 14.67 10.15 19.92
N GLN A 88 14.94 11.24 19.20
CA GLN A 88 13.94 12.14 18.64
C GLN A 88 13.18 11.46 17.50
N ILE A 89 13.91 10.83 16.57
CA ILE A 89 13.35 10.06 15.46
C ILE A 89 12.40 8.97 15.96
N ARG A 90 12.80 8.23 17.01
CA ARG A 90 11.95 7.18 17.59
C ARG A 90 10.67 7.74 18.23
N ARG A 91 10.75 8.90 18.90
CA ARG A 91 9.59 9.58 19.48
C ARG A 91 8.65 10.13 18.41
N ASP A 92 9.20 10.67 17.34
CA ASP A 92 8.43 11.26 16.25
C ASP A 92 7.73 10.18 15.43
N VAL A 93 8.41 9.07 15.14
CA VAL A 93 7.79 7.88 14.52
C VAL A 93 6.68 7.31 15.42
N LEU A 94 6.90 7.21 16.73
CA LEU A 94 5.88 6.67 17.66
C LEU A 94 4.68 7.61 17.80
N LYS A 95 4.87 8.93 17.75
CA LYS A 95 3.78 9.91 17.68
C LYS A 95 3.03 9.83 16.35
N LEU A 96 3.74 9.63 15.24
CA LEU A 96 3.13 9.43 13.93
C LEU A 96 2.27 8.15 13.92
N MET A 97 2.79 7.04 14.46
CA MET A 97 2.06 5.76 14.51
C MET A 97 0.80 5.81 15.39
N LYS A 98 0.77 6.67 16.41
CA LYS A 98 -0.41 6.85 17.28
C LYS A 98 -1.47 7.76 16.66
N ASN A 99 -1.07 8.68 15.78
CA ASN A 99 -1.95 9.65 15.14
C ASN A 99 -2.34 9.25 13.70
N LEU A 100 -1.77 8.17 13.18
CA LEU A 100 -2.07 7.70 11.85
C LEU A 100 -3.16 6.62 11.95
N PRO A 101 -4.38 6.88 11.46
CA PRO A 101 -5.40 5.85 11.32
C PRO A 101 -5.03 4.94 10.14
N ILE A 102 -3.89 4.24 10.21
CA ILE A 102 -3.64 3.10 9.32
C ILE A 102 -4.43 1.92 9.87
N VAL A 103 -5.73 1.95 9.60
CA VAL A 103 -6.36 0.76 9.06
C VAL A 103 -5.58 0.45 7.78
N ILE A 104 -4.95 -0.72 7.72
CA ILE A 104 -4.29 -1.19 6.50
C ILE A 104 -5.37 -1.33 5.41
N LYS A 105 -5.64 -0.27 4.64
CA LYS A 105 -6.47 -0.32 3.44
C LYS A 105 -5.68 -1.06 2.36
N ARG A 106 -5.87 -2.38 2.30
CA ARG A 106 -5.54 -3.15 1.10
C ARG A 106 -6.66 -2.96 0.08
N GLY A 107 -6.34 -2.28 -1.01
CA GLY A 107 -7.21 -2.13 -2.18
C GLY A 107 -8.32 -1.12 -1.99
N LEU A 108 -8.89 -0.67 -3.11
CA LEU A 108 -10.12 0.12 -3.26
C LEU A 108 -10.99 0.13 -1.99
N SER A 109 -11.46 1.29 -1.52
CA SER A 109 -12.51 1.34 -0.51
C SER A 109 -13.80 0.77 -1.09
N CYS A 110 -13.87 -0.55 -1.20
CA CYS A 110 -15.09 -1.28 -1.36
C CYS A 110 -15.76 -1.20 0.01
N SER A 111 -16.85 -0.45 0.12
CA SER A 111 -17.84 -0.83 1.13
C SER A 111 -18.15 -2.29 0.87
N VAL A 112 -17.96 -3.13 1.88
CA VAL A 112 -18.49 -4.48 1.83
C VAL A 112 -20.01 -4.30 1.76
N PRO A 113 -20.67 -4.77 0.69
CA PRO A 113 -22.12 -4.66 0.59
C PRO A 113 -22.76 -5.50 1.69
N LYS A 114 -23.84 -4.99 2.29
CA LYS A 114 -24.60 -5.71 3.31
C LYS A 114 -24.91 -7.13 2.80
N PRO A 115 -24.82 -8.17 3.65
CA PRO A 115 -25.09 -9.52 3.22
C PRO A 115 -26.53 -9.60 2.71
N PRO A 116 -26.80 -10.41 1.66
CA PRO A 116 -28.17 -10.62 1.21
C PRO A 116 -29.02 -11.19 2.35
N ASP A 117 -30.31 -10.86 2.37
CA ASP A 117 -31.25 -11.28 3.41
C ASP A 117 -31.39 -12.81 3.53
N PHE A 118 -30.93 -13.54 2.50
CA PHE A 118 -30.88 -14.99 2.46
C PHE A 118 -29.49 -15.48 2.06
N THR A 119 -28.87 -16.28 2.92
CA THR A 119 -27.64 -17.01 2.63
C THR A 119 -27.88 -18.50 2.90
N VAL A 120 -27.37 -19.37 2.03
CA VAL A 120 -27.50 -20.83 2.17
C VAL A 120 -26.18 -21.46 2.58
N GLY A 121 -26.22 -22.41 3.52
CA GLY A 121 -25.08 -23.24 3.86
C GLY A 121 -24.02 -22.60 4.76
N LEU A 122 -24.30 -21.41 5.31
CA LEU A 122 -23.39 -20.71 6.24
C LEU A 122 -23.79 -20.84 7.72
N ASP A 123 -24.94 -21.44 8.03
CA ASP A 123 -25.47 -21.58 9.41
C ASP A 123 -24.55 -22.41 10.31
N VAL A 124 -24.08 -23.55 9.79
CA VAL A 124 -23.16 -24.43 10.51
C VAL A 124 -21.80 -23.76 10.73
N PRO A 125 -21.13 -23.19 9.70
CA PRO A 125 -19.93 -22.38 9.89
C PRO A 125 -20.08 -21.24 10.90
N LEU A 126 -21.19 -20.51 10.86
CA LEU A 126 -21.44 -19.38 11.77
C LEU A 126 -21.56 -19.85 13.23
N LYS A 127 -22.29 -20.94 13.46
CA LYS A 127 -22.43 -21.54 14.80
C LYS A 127 -21.08 -22.01 15.36
N VAL A 128 -20.24 -22.63 14.52
CA VAL A 128 -18.89 -23.07 14.91
C VAL A 128 -18.03 -21.87 15.31
N LEU A 129 -17.94 -20.83 14.47
CA LEU A 129 -17.13 -19.66 14.80
C LEU A 129 -17.63 -18.94 16.05
N LYS A 130 -18.95 -18.82 16.22
CA LYS A 130 -19.55 -18.24 17.42
C LYS A 130 -19.18 -19.03 18.67
N THR A 131 -19.25 -20.36 18.64
CA THR A 131 -18.82 -21.17 19.79
C THR A 131 -17.33 -21.03 20.08
N GLN A 132 -16.48 -20.96 19.05
CA GLN A 132 -15.03 -20.78 19.23
C GLN A 132 -14.68 -19.41 19.79
N LEU A 133 -15.43 -18.37 19.42
CA LEU A 133 -15.23 -17.02 19.90
C LEU A 133 -15.72 -16.85 21.35
N LEU A 134 -16.88 -17.43 21.69
CA LEU A 134 -17.54 -17.23 22.99
C LEU A 134 -17.16 -18.25 24.06
N LYS A 135 -16.97 -19.52 23.69
CA LYS A 135 -16.76 -20.62 24.65
C LYS A 135 -15.30 -20.96 24.88
N GLU A 136 -14.45 -20.77 23.87
CA GLU A 136 -13.03 -21.10 23.98
C GLU A 136 -12.17 -19.89 24.43
N GLU A 137 -12.80 -18.78 24.83
CA GLU A 137 -12.16 -17.51 25.26
C GLU A 137 -10.97 -17.06 24.39
N LYS A 138 -11.07 -17.31 23.07
CA LYS A 138 -10.01 -16.95 22.14
C LYS A 138 -10.06 -15.46 21.85
N GLN A 139 -8.97 -14.76 22.15
CA GLN A 139 -8.83 -13.33 21.83
C GLN A 139 -8.79 -13.05 20.32
N GLN A 140 -8.46 -14.05 19.49
CA GLN A 140 -8.34 -13.90 18.04
C GLN A 140 -8.70 -15.20 17.29
N LEU A 141 -9.37 -15.06 16.14
CA LEU A 141 -9.77 -16.17 15.27
C LEU A 141 -9.37 -15.90 13.81
N LEU A 142 -8.68 -16.85 13.18
CA LEU A 142 -8.20 -16.74 11.79
C LEU A 142 -9.09 -17.57 10.86
N VAL A 143 -9.73 -16.92 9.88
CA VAL A 143 -10.55 -17.58 8.85
C VAL A 143 -9.81 -17.61 7.51
N THR A 144 -9.48 -18.80 7.01
CA THR A 144 -8.73 -18.99 5.75
C THR A 144 -9.51 -19.84 4.74
N ALA A 145 -9.47 -19.46 3.46
CA ALA A 145 -10.10 -20.17 2.34
C ALA A 145 -9.67 -19.49 1.02
N ALA A 146 -9.93 -20.13 -0.13
CA ALA A 146 -9.72 -19.51 -1.44
C ALA A 146 -10.62 -18.28 -1.68
N GLY A 147 -10.33 -17.50 -2.73
CA GLY A 147 -11.17 -16.37 -3.14
C GLY A 147 -12.60 -16.83 -3.46
N GLY A 148 -13.61 -16.03 -3.10
CA GLY A 148 -15.02 -16.36 -3.37
C GLY A 148 -15.68 -17.35 -2.40
N CYS A 149 -14.96 -17.96 -1.44
CA CYS A 149 -15.55 -18.91 -0.48
C CYS A 149 -16.43 -18.27 0.63
N GLY A 150 -16.92 -17.04 0.46
CA GLY A 150 -17.84 -16.42 1.41
C GLY A 150 -17.24 -15.99 2.77
N LYS A 151 -15.91 -15.96 2.95
CA LYS A 151 -15.27 -15.56 4.22
C LYS A 151 -15.71 -14.19 4.72
N THR A 152 -15.73 -13.19 3.84
CA THR A 152 -16.15 -11.82 4.19
C THR A 152 -17.62 -11.82 4.61
N THR A 153 -18.49 -12.50 3.87
CA THR A 153 -19.92 -12.67 4.19
C THR A 153 -20.12 -13.33 5.55
N LEU A 154 -19.34 -14.38 5.84
CA LEU A 154 -19.40 -15.09 7.11
C LEU A 154 -18.99 -14.18 8.29
N VAL A 155 -17.90 -13.43 8.15
CA VAL A 155 -17.45 -12.46 9.17
C VAL A 155 -18.47 -11.35 9.37
N GLU A 156 -19.07 -10.85 8.29
CA GLU A 156 -20.06 -9.77 8.36
C GLU A 156 -21.33 -10.19 9.09
N MET A 157 -21.86 -11.39 8.81
CA MET A 157 -22.98 -11.96 9.56
C MET A 157 -22.64 -12.16 11.03
N LEU A 158 -21.40 -12.58 11.34
CA LEU A 158 -20.95 -12.75 12.72
C LEU A 158 -20.89 -11.41 13.48
N CYS A 159 -20.43 -10.34 12.84
CA CYS A 159 -20.39 -8.99 13.43
C CYS A 159 -21.78 -8.38 13.69
N GLN A 160 -22.81 -8.86 12.99
CA GLN A 160 -24.20 -8.43 13.18
C GLN A 160 -24.95 -9.29 14.21
N ASP A 161 -24.34 -10.37 14.71
CA ASP A 161 -24.96 -11.22 15.73
C ASP A 161 -25.06 -10.49 17.07
N GLU A 162 -26.27 -10.37 17.60
CA GLU A 162 -26.57 -9.67 18.85
C GLU A 162 -25.77 -10.20 20.04
N ASN A 163 -25.38 -11.48 20.02
CA ASN A 163 -24.59 -12.09 21.08
C ASN A 163 -23.12 -11.68 21.05
N ILE A 164 -22.67 -11.09 19.93
CA ILE A 164 -21.29 -10.62 19.72
C ILE A 164 -21.20 -9.10 19.83
N GLN A 165 -22.29 -8.37 19.54
CA GLN A 165 -22.32 -6.90 19.66
C GLN A 165 -22.22 -6.36 21.11
N GLY A 166 -22.15 -7.24 22.12
CA GLY A 166 -22.12 -6.89 23.55
C GLY A 166 -20.91 -7.42 24.33
N ILE A 167 -19.81 -7.80 23.65
CA ILE A 167 -18.58 -8.36 24.24
C ILE A 167 -17.38 -7.51 23.81
#